data_AF-A0A1I0RNP7-F1
#
_entry.id   AF-A0A1I0RNP7-F1
#
_cell.length_a   1.000
_cell.length_b   1.000
_cell.length_c   1.000
_cell.angle_alpha   90.00
_cell.angle_beta   90.00
_cell.angle_gamma   90.00
#
_symmetry.space_group_name_H-M   'P 1'
#
loop_
_entity.id
_entity.type
_entity.pdbx_description
1 polymer ?
#
loop_
_entity_poly.entity_id
_entity_poly.type
_entity_poly.pdbx_seq_one_letter_code
_entity_poly.pdbx_strand_id
1 'polypeptide(L)'
;MIDKKALSHKLAALASSTTSFRDGARVISDGESTPILNAILHEIDATVLNRKLTFRVGKSYVTIVAGGRRLQGMTKLSGDIDGALRVMGKIVTHDDAEVMDAVAHVMKQVGEKEGELTVESAMTDKIGSSTETGVGVGILSDAWGIDMALSPPTPLGQFIINCGASVNASLVIAQGEIIRAKGDKAIQDKLQDIANQQWSTFEKAHAKLRAGNAEPSLICLNSGLGEGSSLAVAKRDDEVSLFCFSPDQLGNVYANWRETNTAA
;
A
#
# COMPACT_ATOMS: atom_id res chain seq x y z
N MET A 1 -19.17 7.74 -20.50
CA MET A 1 -18.47 6.48 -20.81
C MET A 1 -17.78 6.05 -19.52
N ILE A 2 -18.21 4.97 -18.87
CA ILE A 2 -17.62 4.53 -17.60
C ILE A 2 -16.24 3.96 -17.91
N ASP A 3 -15.20 4.53 -17.32
CA ASP A 3 -13.84 4.03 -17.45
C ASP A 3 -13.75 2.67 -16.74
N LYS A 4 -13.75 1.60 -17.53
CA LYS A 4 -13.68 0.21 -17.07
C LYS A 4 -12.40 -0.06 -16.29
N LYS A 5 -11.30 0.65 -16.57
CA LYS A 5 -10.05 0.52 -15.82
C LYS A 5 -10.22 1.11 -14.42
N ALA A 6 -10.76 2.33 -14.32
CA ALA A 6 -11.03 2.95 -13.03
C ALA A 6 -12.02 2.14 -12.17
N LEU A 7 -12.98 1.43 -12.79
CA LEU A 7 -13.90 0.56 -12.08
C LEU A 7 -13.22 -0.75 -11.59
N SER A 8 -12.46 -1.41 -12.47
CA SER A 8 -11.68 -2.60 -12.13
C SER A 8 -10.71 -2.33 -10.98
N HIS A 9 -10.07 -1.17 -11.00
CA HIS A 9 -9.15 -0.72 -9.96
C HIS A 9 -9.82 -0.56 -8.60
N LYS A 10 -11.02 0.01 -8.58
CA LYS A 10 -11.81 0.19 -7.35
C LYS A 10 -12.32 -1.14 -6.80
N LEU A 11 -12.71 -2.05 -7.68
CA LEU A 11 -13.12 -3.40 -7.28
C LEU A 11 -11.92 -4.18 -6.70
N ALA A 12 -10.74 -4.08 -7.31
CA ALA A 12 -9.51 -4.66 -6.77
C ALA A 12 -9.14 -4.06 -5.40
N ALA A 13 -9.22 -2.73 -5.25
CA ALA A 13 -8.97 -2.03 -3.99
C ALA A 13 -9.94 -2.45 -2.87
N LEU A 14 -11.22 -2.67 -3.21
CA LEU A 14 -12.24 -3.12 -2.25
C LEU A 14 -12.07 -4.59 -1.89
N ALA A 15 -11.67 -5.44 -2.84
CA ALA A 15 -11.40 -6.85 -2.60
C ALA A 15 -10.09 -7.08 -1.82
N SER A 16 -9.13 -6.15 -1.92
CA SER A 16 -7.83 -6.26 -1.28
C SER A 16 -7.76 -5.74 0.15
N SER A 17 -8.87 -5.28 0.75
CA SER A 17 -8.93 -4.55 2.02
C SER A 17 -8.58 -5.40 3.25
N THR A 18 -7.35 -5.89 3.27
CA THR A 18 -6.71 -6.50 4.40
C THR A 18 -5.90 -5.39 5.07
N THR A 19 -6.46 -4.75 6.07
CA THR A 19 -5.84 -3.58 6.71
C THR A 19 -4.83 -4.02 7.75
N SER A 20 -3.60 -3.54 7.63
CA SER A 20 -2.56 -3.76 8.64
C SER A 20 -2.30 -2.50 9.45
N PHE A 21 -1.93 -2.69 10.71
CA PHE A 21 -1.74 -1.59 11.64
C PHE A 21 -0.33 -1.63 12.23
N ARG A 22 0.33 -0.48 12.29
CA ARG A 22 1.58 -0.26 13.01
C ARG A 22 1.40 0.92 13.93
N ASP A 23 1.66 0.72 15.22
CA ASP A 23 1.44 1.71 16.28
C ASP A 23 0.01 2.31 16.30
N GLY A 24 -0.99 1.51 15.91
CA GLY A 24 -2.39 1.91 15.84
C GLY A 24 -2.80 2.67 14.57
N ALA A 25 -1.87 2.93 13.65
CA ALA A 25 -2.14 3.56 12.35
C ALA A 25 -2.09 2.52 11.22
N ARG A 26 -2.93 2.70 10.19
CA ARG A 26 -2.99 1.75 9.07
C ARG A 26 -1.82 1.96 8.12
N VAL A 27 -1.07 0.92 7.74
CA VAL A 27 0.00 1.04 6.72
C VAL A 27 -0.61 0.97 5.33
N ILE A 28 -0.36 1.98 4.48
CA ILE A 28 -0.92 2.07 3.12
C ILE A 28 0.13 2.17 2.01
N SER A 29 1.40 2.38 2.34
CA SER A 29 2.52 2.26 1.42
C SER A 29 3.81 1.94 2.19
N ASP A 30 4.73 1.24 1.54
CA ASP A 30 6.06 0.95 2.07
C ASP A 30 7.16 1.86 1.50
N GLY A 31 6.78 2.92 0.78
CA GLY A 31 7.69 3.89 0.17
C GLY A 31 8.37 3.41 -1.12
N GLU A 32 8.48 2.09 -1.33
CA GLU A 32 9.19 1.51 -2.48
C GLU A 32 8.22 1.02 -3.56
N SER A 33 7.24 0.20 -3.18
CA SER A 33 6.41 -0.54 -4.14
C SER A 33 5.13 0.18 -4.53
N THR A 34 4.62 1.02 -3.64
CA THR A 34 3.54 1.96 -3.93
C THR A 34 4.08 3.34 -3.60
N PRO A 35 4.28 4.23 -4.59
CA PRO A 35 4.75 5.58 -4.31
C PRO A 35 3.82 6.26 -3.31
N ILE A 36 4.40 6.98 -2.35
CA ILE A 36 3.68 7.58 -1.22
C ILE A 36 2.53 8.46 -1.71
N LEU A 37 2.75 9.27 -2.74
CA LEU A 37 1.72 10.14 -3.30
C LEU A 37 0.54 9.38 -3.88
N ASN A 38 0.78 8.25 -4.55
CA ASN A 38 -0.28 7.39 -5.08
C ASN A 38 -1.14 6.83 -3.95
N ALA A 39 -0.51 6.35 -2.88
CA ALA A 39 -1.24 5.83 -1.72
C ALA A 39 -2.08 6.92 -1.03
N ILE A 40 -1.57 8.14 -0.91
CA ILE A 40 -2.33 9.29 -0.38
C ILE A 40 -3.55 9.58 -1.27
N LEU A 41 -3.36 9.63 -2.59
CA LEU A 41 -4.46 9.91 -3.53
C LEU A 41 -5.52 8.79 -3.54
N HIS A 42 -5.12 7.52 -3.49
CA HIS A 42 -6.06 6.41 -3.35
C HIS A 42 -6.86 6.49 -2.06
N GLU A 43 -6.23 6.88 -0.95
CA GLU A 43 -6.91 7.05 0.32
C GLU A 43 -7.94 8.21 0.29
N ILE A 44 -7.61 9.31 -0.39
CA ILE A 44 -8.57 10.40 -0.63
C ILE A 44 -9.73 9.92 -1.49
N ASP A 45 -9.48 9.14 -2.56
CA ASP A 45 -10.52 8.63 -3.44
C ASP A 45 -11.45 7.61 -2.75
N ALA A 46 -10.92 6.86 -1.79
CA ALA A 46 -11.68 5.91 -0.97
C ALA A 46 -12.53 6.62 0.11
N THR A 47 -12.23 7.87 0.44
CA THR A 47 -12.88 8.61 1.53
C THR A 47 -14.20 9.26 1.08
N VAL A 48 -15.30 8.55 1.27
CA VAL A 48 -16.66 9.03 0.92
C VAL A 48 -17.24 9.98 1.97
N LEU A 49 -17.13 9.63 3.25
CA LEU A 49 -17.59 10.48 4.35
C LEU A 49 -16.50 11.48 4.73
N ASN A 50 -16.89 12.66 5.19
CA ASN A 50 -15.93 13.65 5.68
C ASN A 50 -15.13 13.09 6.85
N ARG A 51 -13.82 12.94 6.63
CA ARG A 51 -12.85 12.43 7.60
C ARG A 51 -11.64 13.33 7.64
N LYS A 52 -11.03 13.36 8.81
CA LYS A 52 -9.67 13.85 8.98
C LYS A 52 -8.72 12.68 8.80
N LEU A 53 -7.83 12.79 7.83
CA LEU A 53 -6.81 11.78 7.52
C LEU A 53 -5.46 12.32 7.93
N THR A 54 -4.77 11.62 8.83
CA THR A 54 -3.38 11.95 9.20
C THR A 54 -2.45 10.95 8.55
N PHE A 55 -1.71 11.40 7.56
CA PHE A 55 -0.66 10.64 6.90
C PHE A 55 0.66 10.86 7.60
N ARG A 56 1.41 9.79 7.86
CA ARG A 56 2.69 9.87 8.55
C ARG A 56 3.76 9.07 7.81
N VAL A 57 4.93 9.68 7.67
CA VAL A 57 6.15 9.06 7.14
C VAL A 57 7.30 9.41 8.08
N GLY A 58 7.80 8.41 8.81
CA GLY A 58 8.79 8.63 9.87
C GLY A 58 8.28 9.61 10.94
N LYS A 59 8.96 10.76 11.08
CA LYS A 59 8.60 11.83 12.05
C LYS A 59 7.72 12.94 11.46
N SER A 60 7.56 12.95 10.14
CA SER A 60 6.74 13.93 9.43
C SER A 60 5.30 13.43 9.32
N TYR A 61 4.35 14.34 9.44
CA TYR A 61 2.94 14.05 9.19
C TYR A 61 2.25 15.21 8.48
N VAL A 62 1.22 14.87 7.70
CA VAL A 62 0.27 15.82 7.14
C VAL A 62 -1.13 15.37 7.51
N THR A 63 -1.92 16.28 8.04
CA THR A 63 -3.34 16.05 8.33
C THR A 63 -4.17 16.82 7.33
N ILE A 64 -4.98 16.10 6.57
CA ILE A 64 -5.93 16.67 5.62
C ILE A 64 -7.37 16.41 6.06
N VAL A 65 -8.28 17.16 5.47
CA VAL A 65 -9.71 16.83 5.44
C VAL A 65 -10.05 16.34 4.05
N ALA A 66 -10.64 15.16 3.98
CA ALA A 66 -11.13 14.57 2.74
C ALA A 66 -12.57 14.07 2.94
N GLY A 67 -13.34 14.08 1.86
CA GLY A 67 -14.72 13.61 1.86
C GLY A 67 -15.36 13.80 0.50
N GLY A 68 -16.40 13.02 0.20
CA GLY A 68 -16.95 12.96 -1.15
C GLY A 68 -15.91 12.59 -2.21
N ARG A 69 -14.84 11.89 -1.82
CA ARG A 69 -13.70 11.51 -2.67
C ARG A 69 -12.88 12.70 -3.18
N ARG A 70 -12.83 13.77 -2.38
CA ARG A 70 -12.16 15.04 -2.68
C ARG A 70 -11.28 15.46 -1.53
N LEU A 71 -10.15 16.08 -1.84
CA LEU A 71 -9.32 16.82 -0.89
C LEU A 71 -9.97 18.17 -0.61
N GLN A 72 -10.29 18.47 0.65
CA GLN A 72 -10.93 19.72 1.04
C GLN A 72 -9.93 20.76 1.56
N GLY A 73 -8.87 20.32 2.24
CA GLY A 73 -7.93 21.23 2.90
C GLY A 73 -6.88 20.51 3.74
N MET A 74 -5.83 21.24 4.12
CA MET A 74 -4.82 20.80 5.09
C MET A 74 -5.06 21.48 6.45
N THR A 75 -5.03 20.72 7.54
CA THR A 75 -5.29 21.23 8.89
C THR A 75 -4.06 21.25 9.78
N LYS A 76 -3.13 20.31 9.59
CA LYS A 76 -1.90 20.19 10.37
C LYS A 76 -0.78 19.65 9.50
N LEU A 77 0.44 20.03 9.85
CA LEU A 77 1.66 19.58 9.21
C LEU A 77 2.76 19.55 10.27
N SER A 78 3.68 18.59 10.17
CA SER A 78 4.92 18.58 10.95
C SER A 78 6.15 18.43 10.08
N GLY A 79 7.28 18.83 10.66
CA GLY A 79 8.56 18.93 9.98
C GLY A 79 8.77 20.32 9.39
N ASP A 80 9.99 20.54 8.94
CA ASP A 80 10.37 21.74 8.20
C ASP A 80 9.96 21.52 6.74
N ILE A 81 8.72 21.92 6.42
CA ILE A 81 8.13 21.75 5.09
C ILE A 81 7.84 23.12 4.51
N ASP A 82 8.48 23.41 3.39
CA ASP A 82 8.36 24.69 2.71
C ASP A 82 6.94 24.88 2.16
N GLY A 83 6.41 26.10 2.33
CA GLY A 83 5.07 26.46 1.83
C GLY A 83 3.90 26.03 2.74
N ALA A 84 4.15 25.44 3.91
CA ALA A 84 3.11 25.03 4.86
C ALA A 84 2.08 26.15 5.16
N LEU A 85 2.55 27.37 5.42
CA LEU A 85 1.69 28.52 5.72
C LEU A 85 0.76 28.91 4.56
N ARG A 86 1.09 28.54 3.32
CA ARG A 86 0.27 28.86 2.15
C ARG A 86 -0.94 27.95 2.00
N VAL A 87 -0.93 26.77 2.63
CA VAL A 87 -1.98 25.74 2.47
C VAL A 87 -2.76 25.47 3.76
N MET A 88 -2.16 25.74 4.91
CA MET A 88 -2.74 25.45 6.22
C MET A 88 -4.03 26.24 6.47
N GLY A 89 -5.11 25.52 6.77
CA GLY A 89 -6.44 26.07 7.03
C GLY A 89 -7.18 26.59 5.79
N LYS A 90 -6.57 26.52 4.60
CA LYS A 90 -7.22 26.92 3.36
C LYS A 90 -8.05 25.79 2.77
N ILE A 91 -9.13 26.19 2.11
CA ILE A 91 -9.93 25.30 1.28
C ILE A 91 -9.20 25.12 -0.05
N VAL A 92 -9.05 23.87 -0.48
CA VAL A 92 -8.48 23.53 -1.79
C VAL A 92 -9.60 23.57 -2.82
N THR A 93 -9.44 24.40 -3.85
CA THR A 93 -10.39 24.52 -4.97
C THR A 93 -9.64 24.47 -6.28
N HIS A 94 -10.31 24.02 -7.34
CA HIS A 94 -9.68 23.91 -8.66
C HIS A 94 -9.35 25.27 -9.31
N ASP A 95 -9.98 26.35 -8.85
CA ASP A 95 -9.79 27.71 -9.40
C ASP A 95 -8.59 28.43 -8.77
N ASP A 96 -8.09 27.92 -7.63
CA ASP A 96 -6.96 28.49 -6.91
C ASP A 96 -5.68 27.70 -7.24
N ALA A 97 -5.09 28.01 -8.39
CA ALA A 97 -3.87 27.37 -8.87
C ALA A 97 -2.69 27.53 -7.88
N GLU A 98 -2.61 28.67 -7.19
CA GLU A 98 -1.54 28.92 -6.21
C GLU A 98 -1.65 27.98 -5.01
N VAL A 99 -2.86 27.78 -4.48
CA VAL A 99 -3.11 26.82 -3.40
C VAL A 99 -2.90 25.38 -3.88
N MET A 100 -3.34 25.03 -5.09
CA MET A 100 -3.15 23.70 -5.68
C MET A 100 -1.66 23.34 -5.83
N ASP A 101 -0.85 24.27 -6.33
CA ASP A 101 0.59 24.08 -6.49
C ASP A 101 1.29 23.98 -5.13
N ALA A 102 0.89 24.81 -4.16
CA ALA A 102 1.43 24.75 -2.82
C ALA A 102 1.07 23.42 -2.12
N VAL A 103 -0.15 22.90 -2.33
CA VAL A 103 -0.57 21.58 -1.83
C VAL A 103 0.29 20.48 -2.48
N ALA A 104 0.47 20.54 -3.80
CA ALA A 104 1.30 19.59 -4.53
C ALA A 104 2.75 19.58 -3.99
N HIS A 105 3.31 20.77 -3.76
CA HIS A 105 4.65 20.94 -3.24
C HIS A 105 4.82 20.36 -1.82
N VAL A 106 3.86 20.63 -0.93
CA VAL A 106 3.85 20.06 0.44
C VAL A 106 3.73 18.54 0.38
N MET A 107 2.83 18.00 -0.44
CA MET A 107 2.66 16.55 -0.56
C MET A 107 3.92 15.89 -1.14
N LYS A 108 4.56 16.49 -2.16
CA LYS A 108 5.82 15.98 -2.74
C LYS A 108 6.93 15.91 -1.70
N GLN A 109 7.10 16.95 -0.88
CA GLN A 109 8.09 16.92 0.21
C GLN A 109 7.82 15.82 1.25
N VAL A 110 6.55 15.48 1.50
CA VAL A 110 6.18 14.32 2.34
C VAL A 110 6.51 13.00 1.61
N GLY A 111 6.24 12.93 0.31
CA GLY A 111 6.52 11.76 -0.54
C GLY A 111 8.01 11.49 -0.78
N GLU A 112 8.86 12.50 -0.64
CA GLU A 112 10.32 12.37 -0.73
C GLU A 112 10.95 11.84 0.57
N LYS A 113 10.18 11.74 1.67
CA LYS A 113 10.68 11.14 2.91
C LYS A 113 10.77 9.63 2.75
N GLU A 114 11.91 9.07 3.16
CA GLU A 114 12.09 7.62 3.23
C GLU A 114 11.25 7.02 4.36
N GLY A 115 10.57 5.91 4.07
CA GLY A 115 9.87 5.10 5.05
C GLY A 115 8.49 4.64 4.60
N GLU A 116 7.84 3.94 5.52
CA GLU A 116 6.46 3.50 5.33
C GLU A 116 5.49 4.67 5.56
N LEU A 117 4.43 4.71 4.76
CA LEU A 117 3.32 5.63 4.90
C LEU A 117 2.21 4.95 5.71
N THR A 118 1.87 5.56 6.84
CA THR A 118 0.69 5.18 7.63
C THR A 118 -0.40 6.24 7.54
N VAL A 119 -1.65 5.83 7.75
CA VAL A 119 -2.82 6.69 7.83
C VAL A 119 -3.66 6.40 9.07
N GLU A 120 -4.03 7.48 9.77
CA GLU A 120 -5.04 7.46 10.82
C GLU A 120 -6.28 8.21 10.33
N SER A 121 -7.46 7.61 10.51
CA SER A 121 -8.75 8.21 10.14
C SER A 121 -9.54 8.58 11.40
N ALA A 122 -9.94 9.84 11.49
CA ALA A 122 -10.72 10.39 12.59
C ALA A 122 -11.95 11.16 12.08
N MET A 123 -12.89 11.46 12.99
CA MET A 123 -13.96 12.42 12.66
C MET A 123 -13.33 13.78 12.34
N THR A 124 -13.91 14.48 11.36
CA THR A 124 -13.41 15.79 10.96
C THR A 124 -13.92 16.88 11.89
N ASP A 125 -13.06 17.86 12.15
CA ASP A 125 -13.50 19.22 12.46
C ASP A 125 -13.84 19.90 11.13
N LYS A 126 -14.83 20.81 11.09
CA LYS A 126 -15.25 21.45 9.83
C LYS A 126 -14.10 22.27 9.24
N ILE A 127 -13.69 21.96 8.00
CA ILE A 127 -13.03 22.91 7.09
C ILE A 127 -14.11 23.47 6.18
N GLY A 128 -14.35 24.78 6.26
CA GLY A 128 -15.33 25.47 5.42
C GLY A 128 -16.80 25.17 5.74
N SER A 129 -17.69 25.68 4.88
CA SER A 129 -19.15 25.71 5.13
C SER A 129 -19.99 24.78 4.25
N SER A 130 -19.42 24.02 3.31
CA SER A 130 -20.20 23.14 2.42
C SER A 130 -19.54 21.77 2.15
N THR A 131 -20.37 20.75 1.94
CA THR A 131 -20.00 19.38 1.55
C THR A 131 -19.54 19.26 0.09
N GLU A 132 -19.68 20.32 -0.72
CA GLU A 132 -19.32 20.30 -2.15
C GLU A 132 -17.91 20.83 -2.44
N THR A 133 -17.28 21.44 -1.43
CA THR A 133 -15.94 22.04 -1.55
C THR A 133 -14.85 20.97 -1.61
N GLY A 134 -13.81 21.21 -2.42
CA GLY A 134 -12.65 20.32 -2.56
C GLY A 134 -12.35 19.91 -4.00
N VAL A 135 -11.19 19.27 -4.20
CA VAL A 135 -10.71 18.83 -5.52
C VAL A 135 -10.65 17.31 -5.56
N GLY A 136 -11.22 16.74 -6.62
CA GLY A 136 -11.23 15.28 -6.84
C GLY A 136 -9.87 14.74 -7.24
N VAL A 137 -9.65 13.46 -6.96
CA VAL A 137 -8.34 12.81 -7.17
C VAL A 137 -7.88 12.84 -8.63
N GLY A 138 -8.78 12.76 -9.61
CA GLY A 138 -8.39 12.90 -11.02
C GLY A 138 -7.73 14.25 -11.35
N ILE A 139 -8.28 15.35 -10.83
CA ILE A 139 -7.70 16.69 -11.03
C ILE A 139 -6.38 16.80 -10.26
N LEU A 140 -6.30 16.23 -9.06
CA LEU A 140 -5.06 16.22 -8.27
C LEU A 140 -3.96 15.41 -8.95
N SER A 141 -4.28 14.24 -9.49
CA SER A 141 -3.31 13.38 -10.18
C SER A 141 -2.78 14.04 -11.44
N ASP A 142 -3.66 14.68 -12.21
CA ASP A 142 -3.28 15.42 -13.42
C ASP A 142 -2.38 16.60 -13.08
N ALA A 143 -2.76 17.39 -12.06
CA ALA A 143 -1.97 18.54 -11.61
C ALA A 143 -0.61 18.13 -11.02
N TRP A 144 -0.52 16.98 -10.38
CA TRP A 144 0.72 16.52 -9.73
C TRP A 144 1.61 15.69 -10.65
N GLY A 145 1.09 15.27 -11.81
CA GLY A 145 1.77 14.39 -12.78
C GLY A 145 1.88 12.95 -12.29
N ILE A 146 0.87 12.47 -11.54
CA ILE A 146 0.88 11.13 -10.94
C ILE A 146 0.02 10.19 -11.78
N ASP A 147 0.61 9.06 -12.18
CA ASP A 147 -0.14 7.99 -12.80
C ASP A 147 -0.91 7.17 -11.75
N MET A 148 -2.24 7.38 -11.69
CA MET A 148 -3.14 6.65 -10.81
C MET A 148 -3.41 5.20 -11.25
N ALA A 149 -2.89 4.76 -12.40
CA ALA A 149 -3.01 3.38 -12.85
C ALA A 149 -2.23 2.38 -11.98
N LEU A 150 -1.33 2.85 -11.11
CA LEU A 150 -0.68 2.01 -10.10
C LEU A 150 -1.71 1.47 -9.11
N SER A 151 -1.96 0.16 -9.17
CA SER A 151 -2.91 -0.54 -8.33
C SER A 151 -2.49 -0.55 -6.87
N PRO A 152 -3.43 -0.41 -5.91
CA PRO A 152 -3.11 -0.62 -4.51
C PRO A 152 -2.54 -2.04 -4.33
N PRO A 153 -1.81 -2.28 -3.22
CA PRO A 153 -1.30 -3.61 -2.93
C PRO A 153 -2.43 -4.64 -2.93
N THR A 154 -2.19 -5.77 -3.57
CA THR A 154 -3.05 -6.95 -3.45
C THR A 154 -2.99 -7.52 -2.04
N PRO A 155 -3.86 -8.45 -1.61
CA PRO A 155 -3.76 -9.07 -0.28
C PRO A 155 -2.38 -9.65 0.03
N LEU A 156 -1.75 -10.35 -0.93
CA LEU A 156 -0.40 -10.88 -0.74
C LEU A 156 0.66 -9.77 -0.79
N GLY A 157 0.47 -8.75 -1.63
CA GLY A 157 1.29 -7.55 -1.61
C GLY A 157 1.28 -6.89 -0.22
N GLN A 158 0.10 -6.73 0.36
CA GLN A 158 -0.10 -6.13 1.67
C GLN A 158 0.50 -7.00 2.78
N PHE A 159 0.30 -8.32 2.74
CA PHE A 159 0.97 -9.24 3.67
C PHE A 159 2.48 -9.03 3.70
N ILE A 160 3.12 -8.93 2.53
CA ILE A 160 4.56 -8.70 2.44
C ILE A 160 4.96 -7.31 2.97
N ILE A 161 4.14 -6.28 2.75
CA ILE A 161 4.35 -4.96 3.37
C ILE A 161 4.35 -5.10 4.91
N ASN A 162 3.40 -5.86 5.46
CA ASN A 162 3.23 -6.02 6.90
C ASN A 162 4.41 -6.73 7.55
N CYS A 163 5.01 -7.68 6.84
CA CYS A 163 6.23 -8.34 7.29
C CYS A 163 7.42 -7.38 7.41
N GLY A 164 7.44 -6.27 6.65
CA GLY A 164 8.45 -5.22 6.79
C GLY A 164 9.88 -5.77 6.80
N ALA A 165 10.64 -5.40 7.83
CA ALA A 165 12.04 -5.83 8.00
C ALA A 165 12.22 -7.33 8.31
N SER A 166 11.14 -8.06 8.61
CA SER A 166 11.21 -9.52 8.77
C SER A 166 11.46 -10.24 7.44
N VAL A 167 11.22 -9.59 6.30
CA VAL A 167 11.44 -10.16 4.95
C VAL A 167 12.65 -9.50 4.30
N ASN A 168 13.64 -10.31 3.94
CA ASN A 168 14.87 -9.86 3.29
C ASN A 168 14.65 -9.57 1.80
N ALA A 169 13.84 -10.41 1.14
CA ALA A 169 13.45 -10.22 -0.25
C ALA A 169 12.16 -10.97 -0.57
N SER A 170 11.41 -10.50 -1.57
CA SER A 170 10.15 -11.10 -1.98
C SER A 170 9.84 -10.86 -3.45
N LEU A 171 9.03 -11.77 -4.01
CA LEU A 171 8.37 -11.68 -5.30
C LEU A 171 6.88 -11.96 -5.10
N VAL A 172 6.01 -11.07 -5.55
CA VAL A 172 4.57 -11.32 -5.65
C VAL A 172 4.22 -11.49 -7.13
N ILE A 173 3.61 -12.62 -7.43
CA ILE A 173 3.23 -13.07 -8.75
C ILE A 173 1.71 -13.15 -8.78
N ALA A 174 1.09 -12.49 -9.75
CA ALA A 174 -0.33 -12.61 -10.04
C ALA A 174 -0.49 -12.93 -11.52
N GLN A 175 -1.36 -13.88 -11.85
CA GLN A 175 -1.63 -14.29 -13.25
C GLN A 175 -0.36 -14.68 -14.03
N GLY A 176 0.67 -15.18 -13.34
CA GLY A 176 1.95 -15.58 -13.93
C GLY A 176 2.95 -14.44 -14.16
N GLU A 177 2.59 -13.21 -13.85
CA GLU A 177 3.49 -12.06 -13.96
C GLU A 177 3.96 -11.59 -12.58
N ILE A 178 5.23 -11.18 -12.47
CA ILE A 178 5.74 -10.56 -11.25
C ILE A 178 5.15 -9.15 -11.19
N ILE A 179 4.16 -8.97 -10.33
CA ILE A 179 3.51 -7.68 -10.09
C ILE A 179 4.23 -6.87 -9.00
N ARG A 180 5.08 -7.52 -8.18
CA ARG A 180 5.87 -6.86 -7.14
C ARG A 180 7.16 -7.61 -6.84
N ALA A 181 8.25 -6.87 -6.64
CA ALA A 181 9.51 -7.41 -6.13
C ALA A 181 10.12 -6.43 -5.12
N LYS A 182 10.72 -6.94 -4.04
CA LYS A 182 11.32 -6.12 -2.97
C LYS A 182 12.54 -6.80 -2.37
N GLY A 183 13.49 -6.01 -1.86
CA GLY A 183 14.63 -6.46 -1.06
C GLY A 183 15.91 -6.68 -1.85
N ASP A 184 16.82 -7.50 -1.33
CA ASP A 184 18.13 -7.76 -1.96
C ASP A 184 18.00 -8.36 -3.37
N LYS A 185 18.65 -7.74 -4.37
CA LYS A 185 18.52 -8.12 -5.78
C LYS A 185 19.06 -9.52 -6.07
N ALA A 186 20.16 -9.92 -5.44
CA ALA A 186 20.71 -11.27 -5.63
C ALA A 186 19.80 -12.34 -5.05
N ILE A 187 19.09 -12.04 -3.96
CA ILE A 187 18.06 -12.93 -3.41
C ILE A 187 16.83 -12.95 -4.33
N GLN A 188 16.38 -11.80 -4.84
CA GLN A 188 15.27 -11.74 -5.79
C GLN A 188 15.52 -12.58 -7.04
N ASP A 189 16.71 -12.49 -7.63
CA ASP A 189 17.07 -13.25 -8.82
C ASP A 189 17.02 -14.76 -8.54
N LYS A 190 17.49 -15.20 -7.37
CA LYS A 190 17.34 -16.61 -6.92
C LYS A 190 15.89 -17.01 -6.73
N LEU A 191 15.05 -16.15 -6.14
CA LEU A 191 13.62 -16.42 -5.99
C LEU A 191 12.94 -16.56 -7.36
N GLN A 192 13.35 -15.74 -8.33
CA GLN A 192 12.84 -15.78 -9.68
C GLN A 192 13.28 -17.06 -10.41
N ASP A 193 14.53 -17.49 -10.24
CA ASP A 193 15.02 -18.76 -10.77
C ASP A 193 14.25 -19.95 -10.20
N ILE A 194 13.97 -19.96 -8.88
CA ILE A 194 13.15 -20.98 -8.23
C ILE A 194 11.73 -20.98 -8.80
N ALA A 195 11.12 -19.81 -8.95
CA ALA A 195 9.79 -19.67 -9.54
C ALA A 195 9.77 -20.19 -10.99
N ASN A 196 10.78 -19.88 -11.79
CA ASN A 196 10.81 -20.31 -13.19
C ASN A 196 11.06 -21.81 -13.34
N GLN A 197 11.92 -22.40 -12.51
CA GLN A 197 12.37 -23.78 -12.68
C GLN A 197 11.55 -24.81 -11.89
N GLN A 198 11.10 -24.44 -10.69
CA GLN A 198 10.57 -25.40 -9.72
C GLN A 198 9.07 -25.24 -9.45
N TRP A 199 8.45 -24.14 -9.90
CA TRP A 199 7.06 -23.82 -9.57
C TRP A 199 6.08 -24.91 -9.98
N SER A 200 6.18 -25.41 -11.22
CA SER A 200 5.28 -26.47 -11.71
C SER A 200 5.38 -27.78 -10.90
N THR A 201 6.58 -28.10 -10.40
CA THR A 201 6.81 -29.26 -9.54
C THR A 201 6.23 -29.02 -8.16
N PHE A 202 6.46 -27.83 -7.59
CA PHE A 202 5.91 -27.42 -6.31
C PHE A 202 4.37 -27.46 -6.32
N GLU A 203 3.71 -26.89 -7.34
CA GLU A 203 2.25 -26.89 -7.42
C GLU A 203 1.67 -28.31 -7.50
N LYS A 204 2.30 -29.20 -8.28
CA LYS A 204 1.89 -30.62 -8.34
C LYS A 204 2.03 -31.31 -6.99
N ALA A 205 3.11 -31.06 -6.25
CA ALA A 205 3.31 -31.62 -4.93
C ALA A 205 2.31 -31.06 -3.92
N HIS A 206 2.10 -29.74 -3.93
CA HIS A 206 1.15 -29.04 -3.08
C HIS A 206 -0.30 -29.51 -3.30
N ALA A 207 -0.72 -29.66 -4.57
CA ALA A 207 -2.05 -30.15 -4.91
C ALA A 207 -2.31 -31.59 -4.44
N LYS A 208 -1.27 -32.45 -4.40
CA LYS A 208 -1.38 -33.80 -3.84
C LYS A 208 -1.58 -33.79 -2.32
N LEU A 209 -0.99 -32.81 -1.63
CA LEU A 209 -1.07 -32.69 -0.17
C LEU A 209 -2.38 -32.03 0.28
N ARG A 210 -2.91 -31.08 -0.50
CA ARG A 210 -4.18 -30.41 -0.22
C ARG A 210 -5.25 -30.90 -1.18
N ALA A 211 -5.85 -32.05 -0.85
CA ALA A 211 -6.97 -32.61 -1.59
C ALA A 211 -8.19 -31.68 -1.54
N GLY A 212 -8.27 -30.72 -2.48
CA GLY A 212 -9.51 -30.02 -2.83
C GLY A 212 -9.82 -28.67 -2.16
N ASN A 213 -9.04 -28.20 -1.18
CA ASN A 213 -9.31 -26.90 -0.55
C ASN A 213 -8.47 -25.77 -1.15
N ALA A 214 -9.14 -24.82 -1.80
CA ALA A 214 -8.59 -23.56 -2.32
C ALA A 214 -8.35 -22.51 -1.21
N GLU A 215 -8.03 -22.95 0.01
CA GLU A 215 -7.77 -22.04 1.12
C GLU A 215 -6.39 -21.38 0.98
N PRO A 216 -6.25 -20.13 1.48
CA PRO A 216 -4.94 -19.52 1.61
C PRO A 216 -3.95 -20.46 2.30
N SER A 217 -2.72 -20.55 1.77
CA SER A 217 -1.62 -21.32 2.36
C SER A 217 -0.40 -20.46 2.57
N LEU A 218 0.29 -20.72 3.69
CA LEU A 218 1.66 -20.31 3.90
C LEU A 218 2.49 -21.58 4.17
N ILE A 219 3.52 -21.81 3.36
CA ILE A 219 4.47 -22.90 3.52
C ILE A 219 5.84 -22.29 3.78
N CYS A 220 6.45 -22.64 4.92
CA CYS A 220 7.79 -22.22 5.28
C CYS A 220 8.75 -23.41 5.15
N LEU A 221 9.85 -23.21 4.43
CA LEU A 221 10.92 -24.16 4.20
C LEU A 221 12.21 -23.60 4.83
N ASN A 222 12.69 -24.28 5.87
CA ASN A 222 13.97 -23.92 6.49
C ASN A 222 15.12 -24.19 5.50
N SER A 223 16.11 -23.29 5.49
CA SER A 223 17.31 -23.39 4.66
C SER A 223 17.06 -23.44 3.15
N GLY A 224 15.91 -22.93 2.68
CA GLY A 224 15.52 -22.99 1.27
C GLY A 224 16.44 -22.24 0.30
N LEU A 225 17.27 -21.32 0.81
CA LEU A 225 18.27 -20.56 0.04
C LEU A 225 19.70 -20.71 0.59
N GLY A 226 19.92 -21.60 1.56
CA GLY A 226 21.19 -21.79 2.29
C GLY A 226 21.04 -21.67 3.81
N GLU A 227 22.12 -21.96 4.54
CA GLU A 227 22.14 -21.85 6.01
C GLU A 227 21.80 -20.43 6.49
N GLY A 228 20.98 -20.33 7.53
CA GLY A 228 20.59 -19.06 8.13
C GLY A 228 19.46 -18.31 7.42
N SER A 229 18.86 -18.89 6.37
CA SER A 229 17.72 -18.30 5.66
C SER A 229 16.54 -19.27 5.58
N SER A 230 15.32 -18.75 5.56
CA SER A 230 14.11 -19.53 5.29
C SER A 230 13.44 -19.00 4.04
N LEU A 231 12.92 -19.92 3.23
CA LEU A 231 12.10 -19.61 2.07
C LEU A 231 10.64 -19.87 2.44
N ALA A 232 9.76 -18.94 2.14
CA ALA A 232 8.33 -19.17 2.25
C ALA A 232 7.60 -18.95 0.93
N VAL A 233 6.53 -19.70 0.78
CA VAL A 233 5.55 -19.54 -0.29
C VAL A 233 4.20 -19.27 0.35
N ALA A 234 3.65 -18.09 0.11
CA ALA A 234 2.27 -17.75 0.41
C ALA A 234 1.43 -17.86 -0.87
N LYS A 235 0.23 -18.42 -0.80
CA LYS A 235 -0.71 -18.52 -1.91
C LYS A 235 -2.10 -18.14 -1.44
N ARG A 236 -2.80 -17.33 -2.23
CA ARG A 236 -4.19 -16.93 -2.02
C ARG A 236 -4.79 -16.63 -3.39
N ASP A 237 -5.93 -17.25 -3.70
CA ASP A 237 -6.59 -17.13 -4.99
C ASP A 237 -5.64 -17.42 -6.18
N ASP A 238 -5.52 -16.52 -7.15
CA ASP A 238 -4.59 -16.57 -8.28
C ASP A 238 -3.24 -15.88 -8.01
N GLU A 239 -3.00 -15.50 -6.76
CA GLU A 239 -1.77 -14.84 -6.33
C GLU A 239 -0.85 -15.76 -5.54
N VAL A 240 0.45 -15.52 -5.74
CA VAL A 240 1.53 -16.23 -5.09
C VAL A 240 2.56 -15.22 -4.61
N SER A 241 3.12 -15.43 -3.43
CA SER A 241 4.31 -14.72 -2.97
C SER A 241 5.40 -15.70 -2.60
N LEU A 242 6.60 -15.52 -3.16
CA LEU A 242 7.82 -16.20 -2.74
C LEU A 242 8.69 -15.19 -1.99
N PHE A 243 9.14 -15.52 -0.79
CA PHE A 243 9.93 -14.59 0.00
C PHE A 243 10.92 -15.27 0.92
N CYS A 244 12.00 -14.55 1.21
CA CYS A 244 13.06 -14.98 2.10
C CYS A 244 12.96 -14.20 3.42
N PHE A 245 13.16 -14.90 4.54
CA PHE A 245 13.18 -14.33 5.88
C PHE A 245 14.19 -15.06 6.76
N SER A 246 14.65 -14.42 7.83
CA SER A 246 15.50 -15.08 8.83
C SER A 246 14.65 -16.03 9.71
N PRO A 247 15.13 -17.25 10.06
CA PRO A 247 14.33 -18.23 10.81
C PRO A 247 13.75 -17.73 12.15
N ASP A 248 14.43 -16.81 12.82
CA ASP A 248 13.97 -16.14 14.05
C ASP A 248 12.73 -15.28 13.85
N GLN A 249 12.44 -14.86 12.61
CA GLN A 249 11.27 -14.06 12.25
C GLN A 249 10.03 -14.90 11.91
N LEU A 250 10.10 -16.24 12.00
CA LEU A 250 8.99 -17.13 11.65
C LEU A 250 7.69 -16.78 12.41
N GLY A 251 7.81 -16.44 13.70
CA GLY A 251 6.66 -16.04 14.51
C GLY A 251 5.95 -14.78 13.97
N ASN A 252 6.72 -13.76 13.58
CA ASN A 252 6.19 -12.51 13.03
C ASN A 252 5.53 -12.75 11.66
N VAL A 253 6.18 -13.53 10.79
CA VAL A 253 5.64 -13.91 9.48
C VAL A 253 4.29 -14.62 9.64
N TYR A 254 4.20 -15.59 10.56
CA TYR A 254 2.96 -16.33 10.78
C TYR A 254 1.85 -15.47 11.40
N ALA A 255 2.19 -14.56 12.33
CA ALA A 255 1.23 -13.61 12.90
C ALA A 255 0.63 -12.71 11.81
N ASN A 256 1.48 -12.09 10.99
CA ASN A 256 1.06 -11.25 9.86
C ASN A 256 0.22 -12.02 8.84
N TRP A 257 0.56 -13.29 8.58
CA TRP A 257 -0.21 -14.15 7.68
C TRP A 257 -1.62 -14.41 8.21
N ARG A 258 -1.75 -14.69 9.50
CA ARG A 258 -3.06 -14.87 10.13
C ARG A 258 -3.89 -13.61 10.05
N GLU A 259 -3.34 -12.46 10.46
CA GLU A 259 -4.04 -11.18 10.36
C GLU A 259 -4.52 -10.91 8.94
N THR A 260 -3.68 -11.24 7.95
CA THR A 260 -4.02 -11.03 6.53
C THR A 260 -5.23 -11.86 6.07
N ASN A 261 -5.40 -13.07 6.64
CA ASN A 261 -6.45 -14.00 6.23
C ASN A 261 -7.67 -14.02 7.17
N THR A 262 -7.61 -13.34 8.32
CA THR A 262 -8.74 -13.27 9.27
C THR A 262 -9.62 -12.05 9.01
N ALA A 263 -9.19 -11.10 8.17
CA ALA A 263 -9.91 -9.85 7.85
C ALA A 263 -11.01 -9.99 6.78
N ALA A 264 -11.62 -11.17 6.62
CA ALA A 264 -12.71 -11.43 5.67
C ALA A 264 -14.09 -11.29 6.32
#